data_AF-A0A519PKI7-F1
#
_entry.id   AF-A0A519PKI7-F1
#
_cell.length_a   1.000
_cell.length_b   1.000
_cell.length_c   1.000
_cell.angle_alpha   90.00
_cell.angle_beta   90.00
_cell.angle_gamma   90.00
#
_symmetry.space_group_name_H-M   'P 1'
#
loop_
_entity.id
_entity.type
_entity.pdbx_description
1 polymer ?
#
loop_
_entity_poly.entity_id
_entity_poly.type
_entity_poly.pdbx_seq_one_letter_code
_entity_poly.pdbx_strand_id
1 'polypeptide(L)'
;MTDTTLSTDAELAGNVLFYSQPEPLAAELHANLGVNPIENPYSFVAESNIVPLTVTEFSAAALAFPVIFMGEAKLPVAVMGVQQGQNLFVENGVYRPDAYVPAYVRRYPFV
;
A
#
# COMPACT_ATOMS: atom_id res chain seq x y z
N MET A 1 -34.99 27.73 0.11
CA MET A 1 -34.42 27.07 -1.09
C MET A 1 -32.96 27.45 -1.22
N THR A 2 -32.06 26.58 -0.77
CA THR A 2 -30.81 26.20 -1.46
C THR A 2 -30.15 25.12 -0.63
N ASP A 3 -30.59 23.86 -0.84
CA ASP A 3 -29.83 22.70 -0.39
C ASP A 3 -28.49 22.71 -1.13
N THR A 4 -27.42 22.93 -0.37
CA THR A 4 -26.05 22.77 -0.87
C THR A 4 -25.78 21.27 -0.92
N THR A 5 -25.98 20.68 -2.09
CA THR A 5 -25.55 19.32 -2.37
C THR A 5 -24.03 19.32 -2.43
N LEU A 6 -23.39 18.76 -1.39
CA LEU A 6 -21.97 18.47 -1.38
C LEU A 6 -21.73 17.30 -2.35
N SER A 7 -21.37 17.61 -3.59
CA SER A 7 -20.81 16.64 -4.53
C SER A 7 -19.52 16.10 -3.92
N THR A 8 -19.59 14.86 -3.42
CA THR A 8 -18.47 14.15 -2.79
C THR A 8 -17.67 13.42 -3.89
N ASP A 9 -17.24 14.14 -4.92
CA ASP A 9 -16.26 13.62 -5.88
C ASP A 9 -14.86 13.93 -5.34
N ALA A 10 -14.47 13.20 -4.30
CA ALA A 10 -13.08 13.14 -3.88
C ALA A 10 -12.33 12.25 -4.88
N GLU A 11 -11.97 12.77 -6.04
CA GLU A 11 -11.07 12.08 -6.97
C GLU A 11 -9.72 11.82 -6.26
N LEU A 12 -9.34 10.54 -6.16
CA LEU A 12 -7.99 10.16 -5.75
C LEU A 12 -7.01 10.55 -6.87
N ALA A 13 -6.28 11.65 -6.67
CA ALA A 13 -5.24 12.08 -7.61
C ALA A 13 -3.91 11.34 -7.35
N GLY A 14 -3.38 10.68 -8.40
CA GLY A 14 -2.07 10.02 -8.39
C GLY A 14 -2.12 8.50 -8.49
N ASN A 15 -1.01 7.88 -8.92
CA ASN A 15 -0.91 6.41 -8.99
C ASN A 15 -0.64 5.85 -7.58
N VAL A 16 -1.62 5.15 -7.00
CA VAL A 16 -1.46 4.46 -5.72
C VAL A 16 -0.92 3.05 -6.00
N LEU A 17 0.33 2.79 -5.62
CA LEU A 17 0.95 1.46 -5.82
C LEU A 17 0.05 0.37 -5.21
N PHE A 18 -0.14 -0.74 -5.92
CA PHE A 18 -0.97 -1.91 -5.55
C PHE A 18 -2.48 -1.79 -5.80
N TYR A 19 -3.01 -0.60 -6.11
CA TYR A 19 -4.44 -0.40 -6.30
C TYR A 19 -4.76 -0.24 -7.78
N SER A 20 -5.78 -0.94 -8.26
CA SER A 20 -6.26 -0.81 -9.64
C SER A 20 -7.36 0.25 -9.77
N GLN A 21 -8.28 0.31 -8.80
CA GLN A 21 -9.43 1.21 -8.82
C GLN A 21 -9.82 1.59 -7.39
N PRO A 22 -9.06 2.46 -6.69
CA PRO A 22 -9.46 2.95 -5.39
C PRO A 22 -10.62 3.95 -5.54
N GLU A 23 -11.63 3.84 -4.68
CA GLU A 23 -12.78 4.76 -4.65
C GLU A 23 -13.11 5.20 -3.21
N PRO A 24 -13.62 6.43 -3.01
CA PRO A 24 -14.06 6.89 -1.70
C PRO A 24 -15.19 6.00 -1.14
N LEU A 25 -15.10 5.71 0.16
CA LEU A 25 -16.12 4.90 0.83
C LEU A 25 -17.42 5.71 1.03
N ALA A 26 -18.42 5.44 0.20
CA ALA A 26 -19.79 5.95 0.34
C ALA A 26 -20.75 4.89 0.91
N ALA A 27 -21.62 5.26 1.85
CA ALA A 27 -22.57 4.32 2.45
C ALA A 27 -23.59 3.82 1.41
N GLU A 28 -24.03 4.70 0.52
CA GLU A 28 -25.01 4.43 -0.54
C GLU A 28 -24.52 3.34 -1.51
N LEU A 29 -23.21 3.28 -1.75
CA LEU A 29 -22.57 2.33 -2.66
C LEU A 29 -22.10 1.06 -1.96
N HIS A 30 -21.60 1.17 -0.73
CA HIS A 30 -20.82 0.10 -0.08
C HIS A 30 -21.46 -0.50 1.17
N ALA A 31 -22.64 -0.03 1.63
CA ALA A 31 -23.25 -0.48 2.89
C ALA A 31 -23.47 -2.00 2.99
N ASN A 32 -23.61 -2.69 1.85
CA ASN A 32 -23.83 -4.13 1.79
C ASN A 32 -22.55 -4.93 1.44
N LEU A 33 -21.40 -4.26 1.33
CA LEU A 33 -20.12 -4.92 1.08
C LEU A 33 -19.44 -5.29 2.42
N GLY A 34 -18.63 -6.33 2.36
CA GLY A 34 -17.82 -6.80 3.48
C GLY A 34 -16.49 -7.34 3.00
N VAL A 35 -15.54 -7.47 3.92
CA VAL A 35 -14.22 -8.01 3.64
C VAL A 35 -14.22 -9.50 3.94
N ASN A 36 -13.92 -10.31 2.94
CA ASN A 36 -13.65 -11.73 3.14
C ASN A 36 -12.16 -11.92 3.52
N PRO A 37 -11.85 -12.86 4.42
CA PRO A 37 -10.47 -13.27 4.64
C PRO A 37 -9.86 -13.76 3.32
N ILE A 38 -8.65 -13.27 3.01
CA ILE A 38 -7.87 -13.69 1.85
C ILE A 38 -6.86 -14.74 2.32
N GLU A 39 -6.80 -15.89 1.66
CA GLU A 39 -5.87 -16.98 2.00
C GLU A 39 -4.40 -16.53 1.96
N ASN A 40 -4.06 -15.74 0.93
CA ASN A 40 -2.70 -15.25 0.66
C ASN A 40 -2.66 -13.70 0.68
N PRO A 41 -2.77 -13.08 1.86
CA PRO A 41 -3.08 -11.66 2.00
C PRO A 41 -1.98 -10.72 1.47
N TYR A 42 -0.76 -11.19 1.23
CA TYR A 42 0.36 -10.37 0.74
C TYR A 42 0.70 -10.61 -0.73
N SER A 43 -0.10 -11.39 -1.48
CA SER A 43 0.16 -11.66 -2.90
C SER A 43 0.24 -10.37 -3.73
N PHE A 44 -0.49 -9.33 -3.34
CA PHE A 44 -0.53 -8.05 -4.05
C PHE A 44 0.81 -7.29 -4.09
N VAL A 45 1.74 -7.58 -3.16
CA VAL A 45 3.07 -6.93 -3.11
C VAL A 45 4.19 -7.85 -3.60
N ALA A 46 3.88 -9.09 -4.00
CA ALA A 46 4.87 -10.09 -4.40
C ALA A 46 5.70 -9.66 -5.62
N GLU A 47 5.14 -8.84 -6.51
CA GLU A 47 5.82 -8.34 -7.71
C GLU A 47 6.49 -6.97 -7.49
N SER A 48 6.41 -6.42 -6.28
CA SER A 48 6.97 -5.10 -5.98
C SER A 48 8.33 -5.21 -5.30
N ASN A 49 9.36 -4.70 -5.96
CA ASN A 49 10.72 -4.69 -5.44
C ASN A 49 11.03 -3.45 -4.57
N ILE A 50 10.11 -2.49 -4.48
CA ILE A 50 10.24 -1.26 -3.70
C ILE A 50 8.91 -0.86 -3.06
N VAL A 51 8.95 -0.39 -1.81
CA VAL A 51 7.75 0.06 -1.10
C VAL A 51 7.97 1.43 -0.45
N PRO A 52 7.07 2.40 -0.63
CA PRO A 52 7.15 3.69 0.04
C PRO A 52 7.14 3.58 1.56
N LEU A 53 7.93 4.43 2.22
CA LEU A 53 7.95 4.55 3.67
C LEU A 53 7.60 5.97 4.11
N THR A 54 7.17 6.08 5.36
CA THR A 54 7.18 7.34 6.11
C THR A 54 8.40 7.39 7.04
N VAL A 55 8.83 8.60 7.43
CA VAL A 55 10.02 8.78 8.28
C VAL A 55 9.89 8.05 9.63
N THR A 56 8.67 7.94 10.15
CA THR A 56 8.38 7.25 11.42
C THR A 56 8.62 5.74 11.36
N GLU A 57 8.77 5.17 10.17
CA GLU A 57 9.00 3.73 9.96
C GLU A 57 10.49 3.38 9.88
N PHE A 58 11.39 4.37 9.76
CA PHE A 58 12.81 4.11 9.43
C PHE A 58 13.51 3.22 10.45
N SER A 59 13.25 3.40 11.74
CA SER A 59 13.90 2.60 12.78
C SER A 59 13.57 1.11 12.67
N ALA A 60 12.33 0.77 12.34
CA ALA A 60 11.92 -0.62 12.17
C ALA A 60 12.27 -1.16 10.77
N ALA A 61 12.08 -0.36 9.73
CA ALA A 61 12.36 -0.75 8.35
C ALA A 61 13.86 -0.98 8.10
N ALA A 62 14.74 -0.13 8.64
CA ALA A 62 16.18 -0.24 8.44
C ALA A 62 16.80 -1.51 9.05
N LEU A 63 16.09 -2.20 9.96
CA LEU A 63 16.51 -3.50 10.51
C LEU A 63 16.26 -4.65 9.54
N ALA A 64 15.32 -4.48 8.59
CA ALA A 64 14.90 -5.51 7.65
C ALA A 64 15.30 -5.22 6.19
N PHE A 65 15.42 -3.94 5.82
CA PHE A 65 15.58 -3.50 4.43
C PHE A 65 16.67 -2.42 4.30
N PRO A 66 17.36 -2.36 3.15
CA PRO A 66 17.97 -1.11 2.70
C PRO A 66 16.87 -0.05 2.51
N VAL A 67 17.07 1.13 3.10
CA VAL A 67 16.22 2.31 2.87
C VAL A 67 16.96 3.25 1.93
N ILE A 68 16.35 3.56 0.78
CA ILE A 68 16.91 4.48 -0.22
C ILE A 68 15.97 5.66 -0.46
N PHE A 69 16.47 6.70 -1.12
CA PHE A 69 15.71 7.89 -1.47
C PHE A 69 15.70 8.06 -2.98
N MET A 70 14.52 8.13 -3.59
CA MET A 70 14.36 8.17 -5.05
C MET A 70 13.81 9.52 -5.54
N GLY A 71 14.21 9.89 -6.75
CA GLY A 71 13.77 11.11 -7.43
C GLY A 71 14.27 12.40 -6.78
N GLU A 72 13.91 13.53 -7.38
CA GLU A 72 14.31 14.86 -6.88
C GLU A 72 13.71 15.18 -5.51
N ALA A 73 12.48 14.70 -5.26
CA ALA A 73 11.78 14.84 -3.99
C ALA A 73 12.34 13.95 -2.87
N LYS A 74 13.31 13.07 -3.17
CA LYS A 74 13.94 12.15 -2.21
C LYS A 74 12.89 11.34 -1.44
N LEU A 75 11.99 10.69 -2.17
CA LEU A 75 10.97 9.84 -1.57
C LEU A 75 11.63 8.60 -0.95
N PRO A 76 11.46 8.35 0.36
CA PRO A 76 12.04 7.18 1.00
C PRO A 76 11.29 5.91 0.62
N VAL A 77 12.04 4.87 0.27
CA VAL A 77 11.50 3.55 -0.04
C VAL A 77 12.34 2.44 0.60
N ALA A 78 11.66 1.37 1.01
CA ALA A 78 12.29 0.09 1.36
C ALA A 78 12.61 -0.68 0.08
N VAL A 79 13.83 -1.19 -0.05
CA VAL A 79 14.22 -2.11 -1.12
C VAL A 79 13.88 -3.54 -0.71
N MET A 80 12.94 -4.14 -1.44
CA MET A 80 12.40 -5.47 -1.15
C MET A 80 12.87 -6.54 -2.14
N GLY A 81 13.53 -6.15 -3.22
CA GLY A 81 14.16 -7.05 -4.19
C GLY A 81 15.12 -6.29 -5.11
N VAL A 82 16.00 -7.02 -5.79
CA VAL A 82 16.96 -6.42 -6.74
C VAL A 82 16.34 -6.28 -8.12
N GLN A 83 15.56 -7.27 -8.53
CA GLN A 83 14.90 -7.31 -9.84
C GLN A 83 13.52 -6.68 -9.76
N GLN A 84 13.15 -5.91 -10.77
CA GLN A 84 11.76 -5.47 -10.93
C GLN A 84 10.85 -6.69 -11.07
N GLY A 85 9.63 -6.63 -10.50
CA GLY A 85 8.73 -7.78 -10.52
C GLY A 85 9.00 -8.80 -9.41
N GLN A 86 9.92 -8.54 -8.48
CA GLN A 86 10.30 -9.48 -7.44
C GLN A 86 10.36 -8.84 -6.04
N ASN A 87 9.61 -9.43 -5.11
CA ASN A 87 9.71 -9.16 -3.68
C ASN A 87 10.28 -10.38 -2.95
N LEU A 88 11.44 -10.24 -2.32
CA LEU A 88 12.13 -11.32 -1.61
C LEU A 88 11.57 -11.58 -0.20
N PHE A 89 10.59 -10.78 0.24
CA PHE A 89 9.96 -10.89 1.55
C PHE A 89 8.55 -11.48 1.50
N VAL A 90 8.08 -11.85 0.31
CA VAL A 90 6.82 -12.55 0.13
C VAL A 90 7.08 -13.88 -0.57
N GLU A 91 6.68 -14.96 0.07
CA GLU A 91 6.74 -16.31 -0.49
C GLU A 91 5.34 -16.93 -0.43
N ASN A 92 4.82 -17.37 -1.57
CA ASN A 92 3.45 -17.92 -1.68
C ASN A 92 2.37 -17.00 -1.07
N GLY A 93 2.55 -15.69 -1.18
CA GLY A 93 1.62 -14.69 -0.63
C GLY A 93 1.63 -14.56 0.90
N VAL A 94 2.60 -15.18 1.56
CA VAL A 94 2.91 -15.03 2.99
C VAL A 94 4.09 -14.08 3.13
N TYR A 95 3.96 -13.08 4.01
CA TYR A 95 5.05 -12.17 4.33
C TYR A 95 6.05 -12.81 5.29
N ARG A 96 7.34 -12.49 5.15
CA ARG A 96 8.40 -13.02 6.01
C ARG A 96 8.15 -12.64 7.49
N PRO A 97 8.03 -13.59 8.43
CA PRO A 97 7.59 -13.31 9.79
C PRO A 97 8.51 -12.40 10.62
N ASP A 98 9.80 -12.38 10.30
CA ASP A 98 10.85 -11.63 10.99
C ASP A 98 11.16 -10.27 10.34
N ALA A 99 10.44 -9.91 9.27
CA ALA A 99 10.62 -8.64 8.58
C ALA A 99 9.53 -7.63 8.99
N TYR A 100 9.92 -6.35 9.05
CA TYR A 100 8.96 -5.27 9.28
C TYR A 100 8.01 -5.14 8.09
N VAL A 101 6.69 -5.05 8.31
CA VAL A 101 5.72 -4.82 7.23
C VAL A 101 5.48 -3.32 7.07
N PRO A 102 5.86 -2.68 5.94
CA PRO A 102 5.63 -1.25 5.72
C PRO A 102 4.15 -0.87 5.85
N ALA A 103 3.86 0.33 6.34
CA ALA A 103 2.50 0.86 6.48
C ALA A 103 1.73 0.85 5.16
N TYR A 104 2.42 1.16 4.06
CA TYR A 104 1.85 1.15 2.71
C TYR A 104 1.35 -0.25 2.29
N VAL A 105 1.98 -1.31 2.81
CA VAL A 105 1.54 -2.71 2.61
C VAL A 105 0.42 -3.05 3.59
N ARG A 106 0.54 -2.68 4.86
CA ARG A 106 -0.43 -3.00 5.93
C ARG A 106 -1.84 -2.46 5.68
N ARG A 107 -1.97 -1.34 4.96
CA ARG A 107 -3.27 -0.71 4.72
C ARG A 107 -4.08 -1.40 3.61
N TYR A 108 -3.45 -2.18 2.73
CA TYR A 108 -4.16 -2.86 1.64
C TYR A 108 -5.27 -3.78 2.19
N PRO A 109 -6.48 -3.79 1.59
CA PRO A 109 -6.87 -3.13 0.33
C PRO A 109 -7.43 -1.70 0.47
N PHE A 110 -7.19 -1.01 1.58
CA PHE A 110 -7.68 0.36 1.84
C PHE A 110 -6.56 1.41 1.68
N VAL A 111 -6.89 2.62 1.24
CA VAL A 111 -5.93 3.71 0.97
C VAL A 111 -6.33 5.01 1.66
#